data_AF-A0A7C4NL49-F1
#
_entry.id   AF-A0A7C4NL49-F1
#
_cell.length_a   1.000
_cell.length_b   1.000
_cell.length_c   1.000
_cell.angle_alpha   90.00
_cell.angle_beta   90.00
_cell.angle_gamma   90.00
#
_symmetry.space_group_name_H-M   'P 1'
#
loop_
_entity.id
_entity.type
_entity.pdbx_description
1 polymer ?
#
loop_
_entity_poly.entity_id
_entity_poly.type
_entity_poly.pdbx_seq_one_letter_code
_entity_poly.pdbx_strand_id
1 'polypeptide(L)'
;MKLEILISGVGGQGVITFGSMLGELCVKRGINVVTAETHGMAQRMGSVEMFVRIGNVKAPLIPPGSADYVVALEMIESLRAVKYLKKCCWMLLSDIYLPPVGSGKPPSRTDILSALSDLPINFIVVEVEDIIKRLKDSRVTNMVMLGALLAFEDISKIIPVEEAEDLIHRELGDVNREALVLGYKQVKEKLADEKNVYRSRYCQKIECGSK
;
A
#
# COMPACT_ATOMS: atom_id res chain seq x y z
N MET A 1 4.56 -0.95 -20.70
CA MET A 1 4.09 -0.50 -19.37
C MET A 1 4.92 -1.19 -18.30
N LYS A 2 5.29 -0.47 -17.25
CA LYS A 2 6.00 -0.98 -16.07
C LYS A 2 5.40 -0.27 -14.87
N LEU A 3 4.95 -1.03 -13.87
CA LEU A 3 4.37 -0.52 -12.63
C LEU A 3 5.08 -1.19 -11.46
N GLU A 4 5.59 -0.40 -10.53
CA GLU A 4 6.38 -0.87 -9.39
C GLU A 4 5.68 -0.55 -8.07
N ILE A 5 5.25 -1.60 -7.37
CA ILE A 5 4.51 -1.48 -6.11
C ILE A 5 5.32 -2.17 -5.03
N LEU A 6 5.66 -1.42 -3.98
CA LEU A 6 6.22 -1.97 -2.75
C LEU A 6 5.12 -2.06 -1.70
N ILE A 7 4.95 -3.23 -1.09
CA ILE A 7 4.11 -3.43 0.09
C ILE A 7 5.04 -3.63 1.29
N SER A 8 4.80 -2.91 2.37
CA SER A 8 5.58 -2.99 3.60
C SER A 8 4.66 -3.17 4.79
N GLY A 9 5.11 -3.91 5.80
CA GLY A 9 4.36 -4.13 7.02
C GLY A 9 5.13 -5.01 7.99
N VAL A 10 4.48 -5.35 9.09
CA VAL A 10 5.04 -6.26 10.08
C VAL A 10 4.53 -7.69 9.88
N GLY A 11 5.36 -8.67 10.27
CA GLY A 11 5.00 -10.09 10.17
C GLY A 11 3.65 -10.38 10.84
N GLY A 12 2.74 -10.99 10.08
CA GLY A 12 1.37 -11.29 10.51
C GLY A 12 0.28 -10.42 9.87
N GLN A 13 0.64 -9.29 9.24
CA GLN A 13 -0.33 -8.40 8.57
C GLN A 13 -0.76 -8.87 7.17
N GLY A 14 -0.24 -9.99 6.68
CA GLY A 14 -0.61 -10.52 5.37
C GLY A 14 0.04 -9.80 4.17
N VAL A 15 1.24 -9.24 4.34
CA VAL A 15 2.04 -8.59 3.27
C VAL A 15 2.25 -9.51 2.07
N ILE A 16 2.61 -10.78 2.30
CA ILE A 16 2.80 -11.78 1.23
C ILE A 16 1.45 -12.07 0.56
N THR A 17 0.38 -12.30 1.34
CA THR A 17 -0.96 -12.55 0.81
C THR A 17 -1.44 -11.40 -0.08
N PHE A 18 -1.20 -10.14 0.30
CA PHE A 18 -1.47 -8.98 -0.55
C PHE A 18 -0.79 -9.14 -1.91
N GLY A 19 0.53 -9.32 -1.91
CA GLY A 19 1.32 -9.41 -3.14
C GLY A 19 0.92 -10.62 -4.00
N SER A 20 0.59 -11.75 -3.39
CA SER A 20 0.12 -12.95 -4.08
C SER A 20 -1.23 -12.73 -4.75
N MET A 21 -2.21 -12.12 -4.06
CA MET A 21 -3.52 -11.83 -4.65
C MET A 21 -3.40 -10.84 -5.81
N LEU A 22 -2.57 -9.80 -5.65
CA LEU A 22 -2.29 -8.85 -6.72
C LEU A 22 -1.60 -9.51 -7.92
N GLY A 23 -0.66 -10.43 -7.65
CA GLY A 23 -0.01 -11.24 -8.68
C GLY A 23 -0.99 -12.16 -9.42
N GLU A 24 -1.89 -12.83 -8.70
CA GLU A 24 -2.91 -13.69 -9.30
C GLU A 24 -3.86 -12.90 -10.21
N LEU A 25 -4.29 -11.70 -9.78
CA LEU A 25 -5.10 -10.80 -10.61
C LEU A 25 -4.38 -10.43 -11.91
N CYS A 26 -3.07 -10.16 -11.85
CA CYS A 26 -2.27 -9.90 -13.04
C CYS A 26 -2.17 -11.13 -13.95
N VAL A 27 -1.89 -12.31 -13.39
CA VAL A 27 -1.77 -13.58 -14.14
C VAL A 27 -3.07 -13.91 -14.88
N LYS A 28 -4.22 -13.76 -14.22
CA LYS A 28 -5.55 -13.99 -14.83
C LYS A 28 -5.82 -13.10 -16.04
N ARG A 29 -5.24 -11.90 -16.06
CA ARG A 29 -5.35 -10.96 -17.18
C ARG A 29 -4.25 -11.12 -18.23
N GLY A 30 -3.40 -12.15 -18.11
CA GLY A 30 -2.26 -12.37 -19.01
C GLY A 30 -1.18 -11.30 -18.90
N ILE A 31 -1.14 -10.58 -17.77
CA ILE A 31 -0.17 -9.51 -17.53
C ILE A 31 1.03 -10.10 -16.80
N ASN A 32 2.22 -9.92 -17.39
CA ASN A 32 3.46 -10.35 -16.74
C ASN A 32 3.63 -9.65 -15.39
N VAL A 33 3.91 -10.44 -14.35
CA VAL A 33 4.15 -9.96 -13.00
C VAL A 33 5.30 -10.75 -12.39
N VAL A 34 6.18 -10.04 -11.69
CA VAL A 34 7.26 -10.65 -10.91
C VAL A 34 7.13 -10.15 -9.49
N THR A 35 7.10 -11.09 -8.55
CA THR A 35 7.05 -10.80 -7.13
C THR A 35 8.31 -11.27 -6.43
N ALA A 36 8.68 -10.61 -5.33
CA ALA A 36 9.68 -11.09 -4.40
C ALA A 36 9.45 -10.48 -3.03
N GLU A 37 9.72 -11.25 -2.00
CA GLU A 37 9.67 -10.83 -0.62
C GLU A 37 11.08 -10.74 -0.03
N THR A 38 11.25 -9.82 0.91
CA THR A 38 12.37 -9.85 1.84
C THR A 38 11.83 -9.79 3.25
N HIS A 39 12.39 -10.63 4.12
CA HIS A 39 12.05 -10.68 5.52
C HIS A 39 13.30 -10.40 6.35
N GLY A 40 13.19 -9.56 7.38
CA GLY A 40 14.20 -9.58 8.44
C GLY A 40 14.20 -10.97 9.09
N MET A 41 15.36 -11.54 9.42
CA MET A 41 15.46 -12.88 10.06
C MET A 41 14.88 -12.95 11.50
N ALA A 42 14.12 -11.94 11.94
CA ALA A 42 13.49 -11.92 13.25
C ALA A 42 12.12 -12.63 13.22
N GLN A 43 12.04 -13.75 13.94
CA GLN A 43 10.79 -14.49 14.14
C GLN A 43 9.78 -13.63 14.92
N ARG A 44 8.66 -13.27 14.27
CA ARG A 44 7.50 -12.48 14.75
C ARG A 44 7.76 -10.97 14.91
N MET A 45 6.82 -10.15 14.43
CA MET A 45 6.87 -8.67 14.41
C MET A 45 8.06 -8.04 13.63
N GLY A 46 8.80 -8.82 12.83
CA GLY A 46 9.82 -8.28 11.94
C GLY A 46 9.23 -7.52 10.75
N SER A 47 10.01 -6.58 10.21
CA SER A 47 9.72 -5.89 8.95
C SER A 47 9.68 -6.87 7.78
N VAL A 48 8.66 -6.74 6.95
CA VAL A 48 8.44 -7.52 5.73
C VAL A 48 8.22 -6.57 4.57
N GLU A 49 9.01 -6.72 3.52
CA GLU A 49 8.86 -5.99 2.26
C GLU A 49 8.45 -6.98 1.17
N MET A 50 7.43 -6.65 0.39
CA MET A 50 6.98 -7.41 -0.77
C MET A 50 7.02 -6.50 -2.01
N PHE A 51 7.85 -6.87 -2.95
CA PHE A 51 8.04 -6.21 -4.23
C PHE A 51 7.08 -6.83 -5.25
N VAL A 52 6.24 -6.03 -5.88
CA VAL A 52 5.36 -6.45 -6.96
C VAL A 52 5.62 -5.58 -8.18
N ARG A 53 6.10 -6.20 -9.25
CA ARG A 53 6.47 -5.52 -10.49
C ARG A 53 5.60 -6.04 -11.62
N ILE A 54 4.87 -5.16 -12.29
CA ILE A 54 3.85 -5.52 -13.28
C ILE A 54 4.23 -4.94 -14.66
N GLY A 55 4.01 -5.72 -15.72
CA GLY A 55 4.28 -5.35 -17.11
C GLY A 55 5.63 -5.84 -17.62
N ASN A 56 6.39 -5.00 -18.34
CA ASN A 56 7.65 -5.41 -18.95
C ASN A 56 8.80 -5.45 -17.92
N VAL A 57 8.86 -6.52 -17.13
CA VAL A 57 9.79 -6.69 -16.00
C VAL A 57 10.41 -8.08 -16.00
N LYS A 58 11.68 -8.16 -15.55
CA LYS A 58 12.47 -9.41 -15.50
C LYS A 58 13.20 -9.65 -14.19
N ALA A 59 13.54 -8.58 -13.45
CA ALA A 59 14.20 -8.68 -12.16
C ALA A 59 13.16 -8.60 -11.03
N PRO A 60 13.41 -9.25 -9.88
CA PRO A 60 12.45 -9.29 -8.78
C PRO A 60 12.37 -8.00 -7.96
N LEU A 61 13.51 -7.37 -7.68
CA LEU A 61 13.58 -6.26 -6.73
C LEU A 61 13.30 -4.90 -7.39
N ILE A 62 12.69 -4.00 -6.62
CA ILE A 62 12.46 -2.59 -6.98
C ILE A 62 13.67 -1.76 -6.48
N PRO A 63 14.37 -1.04 -7.38
CA PRO A 63 15.42 -0.11 -6.97
C PRO A 63 14.91 1.02 -6.03
N PRO A 64 15.75 1.55 -5.13
CA PRO A 64 15.42 2.74 -4.37
C PRO A 64 15.00 3.91 -5.28
N GLY A 65 13.96 4.65 -4.88
CA GLY A 65 13.41 5.78 -5.62
C GLY A 65 12.70 5.45 -6.94
N SER A 66 12.31 4.20 -7.18
CA SER A 66 11.66 3.78 -8.43
C SER A 66 10.24 3.22 -8.29
N ALA A 67 9.75 2.99 -7.07
CA ALA A 67 8.38 2.53 -6.85
C ALA A 67 7.36 3.62 -7.24
N ASP A 68 6.36 3.26 -8.03
CA ASP A 68 5.22 4.11 -8.36
C ASP A 68 4.21 4.17 -7.21
N TYR A 69 4.16 3.10 -6.40
CA TYR A 69 3.36 3.03 -5.19
C TYR A 69 4.15 2.40 -4.04
N VAL A 70 4.00 2.96 -2.84
CA VAL A 70 4.34 2.29 -1.59
C VAL A 70 3.06 2.10 -0.78
N VAL A 71 2.76 0.86 -0.40
CA VAL A 71 1.63 0.50 0.47
C VAL A 71 2.20 0.07 1.82
N ALA A 72 2.01 0.89 2.85
CA ALA A 72 2.45 0.61 4.20
C ALA A 72 1.26 0.13 5.05
N LEU A 73 1.28 -1.13 5.45
CA LEU A 73 0.27 -1.73 6.33
C LEU A 73 0.45 -1.32 7.81
N GLU A 74 1.54 -0.64 8.14
CA GLU A 74 1.86 -0.15 9.48
C GLU A 74 2.63 1.18 9.38
N MET A 75 2.37 2.12 10.29
CA MET A 75 2.86 3.48 10.20
C MET A 75 4.39 3.62 10.30
N ILE A 76 5.07 2.88 11.17
CA ILE A 76 6.54 2.93 11.30
C ILE A 76 7.20 2.34 10.05
N GLU A 77 6.61 1.28 9.48
CA GLU A 77 7.12 0.66 8.25
C GLU A 77 7.10 1.61 7.03
N SER A 78 6.19 2.59 7.03
CA SER A 78 6.17 3.64 6.01
C SER A 78 7.48 4.43 5.93
N LEU A 79 8.10 4.74 7.08
CA LEU A 79 9.38 5.45 7.15
C LEU A 79 10.54 4.60 6.62
N ARG A 80 10.45 3.27 6.75
CA ARG A 80 11.46 2.35 6.20
C ARG A 80 11.32 2.19 4.69
N ALA A 81 10.08 2.13 4.22
CA ALA A 81 9.73 1.87 2.83
C ALA A 81 9.83 3.11 1.94
N VAL A 82 9.73 4.33 2.50
CA VAL A 82 9.74 5.60 1.73
C VAL A 82 10.96 5.77 0.83
N LYS A 83 12.11 5.17 1.17
CA LYS A 83 13.33 5.19 0.35
C LYS A 83 13.14 4.58 -1.04
N TYR A 84 12.14 3.71 -1.23
CA TYR A 84 11.83 3.12 -2.53
C TYR A 84 10.87 3.97 -3.36
N LEU A 85 10.11 4.87 -2.73
CA LEU A 85 9.11 5.66 -3.42
C LEU A 85 9.76 6.68 -4.36
N LYS A 86 9.34 6.65 -5.62
CA LYS A 86 9.71 7.67 -6.60
C LYS A 86 9.15 9.03 -6.18
N LYS A 87 9.88 10.10 -6.51
CA LYS A 87 9.40 11.47 -6.25
C LYS A 87 8.05 11.70 -6.92
N CYS A 88 7.13 12.31 -6.19
CA CYS A 88 5.78 12.66 -6.63
C CYS A 88 4.87 11.49 -6.98
N CYS A 89 5.25 10.29 -6.54
CA CYS A 89 4.40 9.11 -6.53
C CYS A 89 3.68 8.97 -5.18
N TRP A 90 2.82 7.95 -5.08
CA TRP A 90 1.86 7.82 -3.99
C TRP A 90 2.28 6.80 -2.94
N MET A 91 2.11 7.20 -1.67
CA MET A 91 2.12 6.29 -0.54
C MET A 91 0.70 6.10 0.00
N LEU A 92 0.27 4.84 0.13
CA LEU A 92 -0.89 4.46 0.92
C LEU A 92 -0.42 4.06 2.32
N LEU A 93 -0.86 4.80 3.33
CA LEU A 93 -0.45 4.61 4.72
C LEU A 93 -1.64 4.15 5.54
N SER A 94 -1.60 2.92 6.04
CA SER A 94 -2.55 2.48 7.06
C SER A 94 -2.33 3.27 8.36
N ASP A 95 -3.42 3.63 9.03
CA ASP A 95 -3.40 4.17 10.40
C ASP A 95 -3.11 3.11 11.48
N ILE A 96 -2.70 1.90 11.13
CA ILE A 96 -2.25 0.90 12.12
C ILE A 96 -0.88 1.30 12.67
N TYR A 97 -0.78 1.47 13.98
CA TYR A 97 0.44 1.83 14.69
C TYR A 97 0.83 0.75 15.70
N LEU A 98 1.94 0.05 15.43
CA LEU A 98 2.45 -1.07 16.22
C LEU A 98 3.91 -0.79 16.61
N PRO A 99 4.16 0.00 17.68
CA PRO A 99 5.51 0.31 18.10
C PRO A 99 6.26 -0.96 18.55
N PRO A 100 7.54 -1.11 18.18
CA PRO A 100 8.34 -2.25 18.61
C PRO A 100 8.50 -2.25 20.14
N VAL A 101 8.47 -3.44 20.73
CA VAL A 101 8.69 -3.64 22.17
C VAL A 101 10.19 -3.58 22.44
N GLY A 102 10.69 -2.51 23.10
CA GLY A 102 12.12 -2.35 23.37
C GLY A 102 12.54 -0.96 23.87
N SER A 103 13.85 -0.75 24.01
CA SER A 103 14.45 0.46 24.58
C SER A 103 14.59 1.58 23.53
N GLY A 104 13.58 2.43 23.46
CA GLY A 104 13.58 3.66 22.67
C GLY A 104 12.19 4.28 22.71
N LYS A 105 12.09 5.60 22.52
CA LYS A 105 10.80 6.24 22.30
C LYS A 105 10.47 6.08 20.80
N PRO A 106 9.51 5.22 20.41
CA PRO A 106 9.12 5.10 19.01
C PRO A 106 8.55 6.45 18.53
N PRO A 107 8.71 6.79 17.23
CA PRO A 107 8.14 8.01 16.68
C PRO A 107 6.62 7.98 16.83
N SER A 108 6.03 9.07 17.31
CA SER A 108 4.58 9.17 17.39
C SER A 108 3.96 9.23 15.99
N ARG A 109 2.65 8.98 15.89
CA ARG A 109 1.90 9.12 14.62
C ARG A 109 2.12 10.49 13.98
N THR A 110 2.15 11.55 14.79
CA THR A 110 2.43 12.92 14.35
C THR A 110 3.86 13.09 13.85
N ASP A 111 4.84 12.48 14.51
CA ASP A 111 6.25 12.52 14.05
C ASP A 111 6.40 11.85 12.68
N ILE A 112 5.74 10.70 12.50
CA ILE A 112 5.74 9.94 11.23
C ILE A 112 5.14 10.79 10.11
N LEU A 113 3.94 11.34 10.32
CA LEU A 113 3.27 12.16 9.31
C LEU A 113 4.07 13.44 8.99
N SER A 114 4.67 14.07 10.00
CA SER A 114 5.55 15.23 9.80
C SER A 114 6.75 14.87 8.93
N ALA A 115 7.45 13.78 9.26
CA ALA A 115 8.62 13.32 8.50
C ALA A 115 8.28 12.98 7.05
N LEU A 116 7.14 12.34 6.80
CA LEU A 116 6.67 12.06 5.44
C LEU A 116 6.27 13.34 4.68
N SER A 117 5.71 14.33 5.39
CA SER A 117 5.27 15.59 4.79
C SER A 117 6.43 16.44 4.25
N ASP A 118 7.61 16.32 4.86
CA ASP A 118 8.83 17.03 4.43
C ASP A 118 9.46 16.44 3.15
N LEU A 119 8.97 15.29 2.69
CA LEU A 119 9.50 14.59 1.51
C LEU A 119 8.76 14.99 0.22
N PRO A 120 9.40 14.82 -0.95
CA PRO A 120 8.78 15.08 -2.25
C PRO A 120 7.86 13.92 -2.69
N ILE A 121 6.88 13.57 -1.86
CA ILE A 121 5.94 12.45 -2.09
C ILE A 121 4.50 12.90 -1.87
N ASN A 122 3.55 12.14 -2.41
CA ASN A 122 2.14 12.26 -2.06
C ASN A 122 1.75 11.09 -1.15
N PHE A 123 0.86 11.30 -0.19
CA PHE A 123 0.38 10.20 0.63
C PHE A 123 -1.09 10.34 1.01
N ILE A 124 -1.72 9.19 1.28
CA ILE A 124 -3.09 9.09 1.79
C ILE A 124 -3.05 8.22 3.03
N VAL A 125 -3.59 8.74 4.12
CA VAL A 125 -3.86 7.93 5.33
C VAL A 125 -5.20 7.22 5.14
N VAL A 126 -5.17 5.90 5.29
CA VAL A 126 -6.31 4.99 5.19
C VAL A 126 -6.71 4.62 6.62
N GLU A 127 -7.94 4.94 7.02
CA GLU A 127 -8.49 4.64 8.35
C GLU A 127 -8.89 3.16 8.43
N VAL A 128 -7.89 2.29 8.59
CA VAL A 128 -8.04 0.84 8.66
C VAL A 128 -8.56 0.42 10.04
N GLU A 129 -8.14 1.10 11.12
CA GLU A 129 -8.59 0.78 12.47
C GLU A 129 -10.11 0.81 12.61
N ASP A 130 -10.77 1.77 11.95
CA ASP A 130 -12.23 1.89 11.98
C ASP A 130 -12.92 0.77 11.18
N ILE A 131 -12.33 0.36 10.05
CA ILE A 131 -12.82 -0.79 9.28
C ILE A 131 -12.65 -2.09 10.07
N ILE A 132 -11.52 -2.28 10.76
CA ILE A 132 -11.28 -3.43 11.65
C ILE A 132 -12.32 -3.48 12.76
N LYS A 133 -12.61 -2.35 13.42
CA LYS A 133 -13.65 -2.28 14.47
C LYS A 133 -15.02 -2.66 13.92
N ARG A 134 -15.36 -2.18 12.72
CA ARG A 134 -16.63 -2.49 12.04
C ARG A 134 -16.76 -3.98 11.70
N LEU A 135 -15.72 -4.57 11.11
CA LEU A 135 -15.72 -5.98 10.68
C LEU A 135 -15.39 -6.96 11.81
N LYS A 136 -14.91 -6.46 12.95
CA LYS A 136 -14.46 -7.25 14.12
C LYS A 136 -13.38 -8.28 13.77
N ASP A 137 -12.54 -7.96 12.79
CA ASP A 137 -11.43 -8.81 12.36
C ASP A 137 -10.22 -7.96 12.00
N SER A 138 -9.12 -8.12 12.73
CA SER A 138 -7.87 -7.38 12.50
C SER A 138 -7.06 -7.91 11.31
N ARG A 139 -7.35 -9.15 10.87
CA ARG A 139 -6.61 -9.84 9.79
C ARG A 139 -6.91 -9.26 8.42
N VAL A 140 -7.93 -8.41 8.29
CA VAL A 140 -8.37 -7.81 7.03
C VAL A 140 -7.54 -6.62 6.57
N THR A 141 -6.55 -6.17 7.37
CA THR A 141 -5.70 -5.00 7.10
C THR A 141 -5.14 -5.00 5.67
N ASN A 142 -4.59 -6.12 5.22
CA ASN A 142 -4.06 -6.25 3.87
C ASN A 142 -5.13 -6.09 2.78
N MET A 143 -6.34 -6.62 2.98
CA MET A 143 -7.41 -6.53 1.99
C MET A 143 -8.01 -5.12 1.92
N VAL A 144 -8.13 -4.43 3.06
CA VAL A 144 -8.48 -3.00 3.07
C VAL A 144 -7.47 -2.21 2.23
N MET A 145 -6.18 -2.43 2.46
CA MET A 145 -5.13 -1.70 1.76
C MET A 145 -5.02 -2.10 0.27
N LEU A 146 -5.38 -3.33 -0.09
CA LEU A 146 -5.48 -3.77 -1.49
C LEU A 146 -6.62 -3.02 -2.20
N GLY A 147 -7.80 -2.95 -1.57
CA GLY A 147 -8.91 -2.15 -2.09
C GLY A 147 -8.54 -0.68 -2.27
N ALA A 148 -7.86 -0.10 -1.27
CA ALA A 148 -7.33 1.25 -1.33
C ALA A 148 -6.41 1.49 -2.54
N LEU A 149 -5.53 0.53 -2.86
CA LEU A 149 -4.66 0.60 -4.04
C LEU A 149 -5.46 0.54 -5.35
N LEU A 150 -6.49 -0.30 -5.42
CA LEU A 150 -7.35 -0.43 -6.60
C LEU A 150 -8.18 0.84 -6.88
N ALA A 151 -8.27 1.80 -5.96
CA ALA A 151 -9.00 3.05 -6.17
C ALA A 151 -8.30 4.01 -7.16
N PHE A 152 -6.97 3.85 -7.34
CA PHE A 152 -6.18 4.63 -8.28
C PHE A 152 -6.51 4.24 -9.73
N GLU A 153 -6.69 5.23 -10.60
CA GLU A 153 -7.20 5.02 -11.95
C GLU A 153 -6.27 4.18 -12.84
N ASP A 154 -4.97 4.38 -12.73
CA ASP A 154 -3.94 3.60 -13.43
C ASP A 154 -3.91 2.14 -12.94
N ILE A 155 -4.16 1.90 -11.66
CA ILE A 155 -4.33 0.55 -11.11
C ILE A 155 -5.65 -0.07 -11.59
N SER A 156 -6.77 0.63 -11.43
CA SER A 156 -8.11 0.11 -11.74
C SER A 156 -8.29 -0.24 -13.21
N LYS A 157 -7.59 0.47 -14.11
CA LYS A 157 -7.53 0.13 -15.55
C LYS A 157 -6.84 -1.21 -15.81
N ILE A 158 -5.84 -1.54 -15.01
CA ILE A 158 -5.10 -2.79 -15.12
C ILE A 158 -5.87 -3.91 -14.42
N ILE A 159 -6.46 -3.63 -13.26
CA ILE A 159 -7.13 -4.59 -12.39
C ILE A 159 -8.45 -3.98 -11.91
N PRO A 160 -9.59 -4.31 -12.55
CA PRO A 160 -10.91 -3.86 -12.09
C PRO A 160 -11.18 -4.33 -10.67
N VAL A 161 -11.84 -3.49 -9.87
CA VAL A 161 -12.13 -3.81 -8.47
C VAL A 161 -13.09 -5.00 -8.37
N GLU A 162 -14.00 -5.16 -9.33
CA GLU A 162 -14.97 -6.24 -9.39
C GLU A 162 -14.29 -7.61 -9.55
N GLU A 163 -13.24 -7.68 -10.39
CA GLU A 163 -12.45 -8.91 -10.56
C GLU A 163 -11.66 -9.25 -9.29
N ALA A 164 -11.19 -8.22 -8.57
CA ALA A 164 -10.55 -8.39 -7.28
C ALA A 164 -11.56 -8.88 -6.22
N GLU A 165 -12.76 -8.31 -6.16
CA GLU A 165 -13.83 -8.75 -5.26
C GLU A 165 -14.16 -10.25 -5.46
N ASP A 166 -14.34 -10.67 -6.71
CA ASP A 166 -14.66 -12.06 -7.04
C ASP A 166 -13.54 -13.02 -6.65
N LEU A 167 -12.29 -12.64 -6.89
CA LEU A 167 -11.13 -13.43 -6.46
C LEU A 167 -11.07 -13.53 -4.94
N ILE A 168 -11.12 -12.39 -4.24
CA ILE A 168 -10.97 -12.35 -2.79
C ILE A 168 -12.12 -13.08 -2.10
N HIS A 169 -13.36 -12.97 -2.60
CA HIS A 169 -14.48 -13.74 -2.08
C HIS A 169 -14.23 -15.25 -2.18
N ARG A 170 -13.78 -15.73 -3.35
CA ARG A 170 -13.56 -17.16 -3.59
C ARG A 170 -12.43 -17.72 -2.74
N GLU A 171 -11.32 -17.00 -2.63
CA GLU A 171 -10.10 -17.51 -1.96
C GLU A 171 -10.08 -17.21 -0.44
N LEU A 172 -10.62 -16.06 -0.02
CA LEU A 172 -10.48 -15.54 1.35
C LEU A 172 -11.82 -15.26 2.06
N GLY A 173 -12.95 -15.44 1.39
CA GLY A 173 -14.29 -15.32 1.96
C GLY A 173 -14.84 -13.90 2.06
N ASP A 174 -16.11 -13.80 2.48
CA ASP A 174 -16.90 -12.56 2.46
C ASP A 174 -16.34 -11.41 3.28
N VAL A 175 -15.79 -11.69 4.46
CA VAL A 175 -15.24 -10.64 5.34
C VAL A 175 -14.06 -9.93 4.66
N ASN A 176 -13.22 -10.67 3.94
CA ASN A 176 -12.11 -10.11 3.18
C ASN A 176 -12.58 -9.34 1.94
N ARG A 177 -13.63 -9.84 1.27
CA ARG A 177 -14.27 -9.11 0.17
C ARG A 177 -14.83 -7.77 0.66
N GLU A 178 -15.59 -7.76 1.76
CA GLU A 178 -16.14 -6.52 2.33
C GLU A 178 -15.02 -5.54 2.71
N ALA A 179 -13.94 -6.04 3.32
CA ALA A 179 -12.77 -5.22 3.66
C ALA A 179 -12.15 -4.54 2.43
N LEU A 180 -11.97 -5.28 1.33
CA LEU A 180 -11.48 -4.74 0.06
C LEU A 180 -12.40 -3.63 -0.46
N VAL A 181 -13.71 -3.86 -0.47
CA VAL A 181 -14.68 -2.86 -0.93
C VAL A 181 -14.65 -1.60 -0.09
N LEU A 182 -14.54 -1.73 1.24
CA LEU A 182 -14.49 -0.59 2.16
C LEU A 182 -13.21 0.24 1.95
N GLY A 183 -12.05 -0.41 1.78
CA GLY A 183 -10.80 0.28 1.47
C GLY A 183 -10.83 1.00 0.13
N TYR A 184 -11.39 0.36 -0.90
CA TYR A 184 -11.58 0.96 -2.22
C TYR A 184 -12.44 2.23 -2.15
N LYS A 185 -13.61 2.15 -1.49
CA LYS A 185 -14.52 3.30 -1.34
C LYS A 185 -13.86 4.45 -0.58
N GLN A 186 -13.21 4.16 0.55
CA GLN A 186 -12.57 5.18 1.37
C GLN A 186 -11.52 5.96 0.57
N VAL A 187 -10.64 5.29 -0.18
CA VAL A 187 -9.63 5.99 -0.99
C VAL A 187 -10.24 6.66 -2.22
N LYS A 188 -11.27 6.08 -2.84
CA LYS A 188 -11.98 6.72 -3.96
C LYS A 188 -12.60 8.06 -3.56
N GLU A 189 -13.21 8.13 -2.38
CA GLU A 189 -13.75 9.35 -1.80
C GLU A 189 -12.66 10.36 -1.47
N LYS A 190 -11.54 9.92 -0.88
CA LYS A 190 -10.38 10.79 -0.59
C LYS A 190 -9.75 11.36 -1.85
N LEU A 191 -9.60 10.57 -2.91
CA LEU A 191 -9.07 11.03 -4.19
C LEU A 191 -9.98 12.06 -4.90
N ALA A 192 -11.28 12.07 -4.58
CA ALA A 192 -12.23 13.03 -5.12
C ALA A 192 -12.19 14.40 -4.43
N ASP A 193 -11.61 14.50 -3.23
CA ASP A 193 -11.47 15.75 -2.47
C ASP A 193 -10.01 15.98 -2.08
N GLU A 194 -9.38 16.98 -2.72
CA GLU A 194 -7.96 17.31 -2.54
C GLU A 194 -7.57 17.62 -1.09
N LYS A 195 -8.53 17.96 -0.21
CA LYS A 195 -8.26 18.20 1.21
C LYS A 195 -7.96 16.92 2.00
N ASN A 196 -8.34 15.76 1.47
CA ASN A 196 -8.25 14.47 2.15
C ASN A 196 -7.00 13.67 1.76
N VAL A 197 -6.14 14.26 0.94
CA VAL A 197 -4.86 13.68 0.52
C VAL A 197 -3.73 14.66 0.80
N TYR A 198 -2.56 14.15 1.17
CA TYR A 198 -1.36 14.98 1.26
C TYR A 198 -0.66 15.01 -0.09
N ARG A 199 -0.51 16.21 -0.66
CA ARG A 199 0.35 16.46 -1.82
C ARG A 199 1.51 17.36 -1.42
N SER A 200 2.74 16.89 -1.65
CA SER A 200 3.92 17.70 -1.36
C SER A 200 3.92 18.96 -2.24
N ARG A 201 4.28 20.11 -1.64
CA ARG A 201 4.42 21.39 -2.37
C ARG A 201 5.43 21.27 -3.51
N TYR A 202 6.45 20.44 -3.35
CA TYR A 202 7.43 20.14 -4.40
C TYR A 202 6.73 19.54 -5.64
N CYS A 203 5.83 18.59 -5.42
CA CYS A 203 5.14 17.88 -6.50
C CYS A 203 4.09 18.75 -7.18
N GLN A 204 3.36 19.55 -6.41
CA GLN A 204 2.43 20.54 -6.95
C GLN A 204 3.13 21.52 -7.90
N LYS A 205 4.35 21.98 -7.55
CA LYS A 205 5.13 22.88 -8.43
C LYS A 205 5.57 22.22 -9.73
N ILE A 206 5.94 20.93 -9.70
CA ILE A 206 6.34 20.20 -10.91
C ILE A 206 5.14 19.98 -11.83
N GLU A 207 3.99 19.58 -11.28
CA GLU A 207 2.75 19.41 -12.05
C GLU A 207 2.30 20.75 -12.69
N CYS A 208 2.45 21.87 -11.98
CA CYS A 208 2.13 23.20 -12.51
C CYS A 208 3.16 23.74 -13.53
N GLY A 209 4.45 23.38 -13.40
CA GLY A 209 5.53 23.83 -14.30
C GLY A 209 5.71 22.98 -15.56
N SER A 210 4.96 21.89 -15.71
CA SER A 210 4.96 21.00 -16.88
C SER A 210 3.85 21.35 -17.90
N LYS A 211 3.17 22.49 -17.72
CA LYS A 211 2.17 23.05 -18.63
C LYS A 211 2.72 24.21 -19.43
#